data_AF-A0A2V8BSE3-F1
#
_entry.id   AF-A0A2V8BSE3-F1
#
_cell.length_a   1.000
_cell.length_b   1.000
_cell.length_c   1.000
_cell.angle_alpha   90.00
_cell.angle_beta   90.00
_cell.angle_gamma   90.00
#
_symmetry.space_group_name_H-M   'P 1'
#
loop_
_entity.id
_entity.type
_entity.pdbx_description
1 polymer ?
#
loop_
_entity_poly.entity_id
_entity_poly.type
_entity_poly.pdbx_seq_one_letter_code
_entity_poly.pdbx_strand_id
1 'polypeptide(L)' 'MREILETLLTRQGYDVRLASSGAEGLELARALPFDAAVVDIMMPGMDGIATLDELRRIDEDLAVIILTAYASV' A
#
# COMPACT_ATOMS: atom_id res chain seq x y z
N MET A 1 0.21 0.78 -12.42
CA MET A 1 1.32 0.83 -11.45
C MET A 1 1.37 -0.43 -10.59
N ARG A 2 0.27 -0.80 -9.92
CA ARG A 2 0.13 -1.98 -9.05
C ARG A 2 0.76 -3.28 -9.59
N GLU A 3 0.40 -3.74 -10.79
CA GLU A 3 0.92 -5.00 -11.39
C GLU A 3 2.43 -4.94 -11.72
N ILE A 4 2.93 -3.74 -12.06
CA ILE A 4 4.36 -3.53 -12.32
C ILE A 4 5.15 -3.69 -11.02
N LEU A 5 4.66 -3.08 -9.93
CA LEU A 5 5.30 -3.19 -8.61
C LEU A 5 5.28 -4.62 -8.09
N GLU A 6 4.16 -5.33 -8.23
CA GLU A 6 4.09 -6.76 -7.92
C GLU A 6 5.14 -7.56 -8.68
N THR A 7 5.20 -7.39 -10.00
CA THR A 7 6.17 -8.11 -10.82
C THR A 7 7.61 -7.82 -10.39
N LEU A 8 7.94 -6.55 -10.13
CA LEU A 8 9.30 -6.16 -9.73
C LEU A 8 9.66 -6.69 -8.34
N LEU A 9 8.79 -6.51 -7.35
CA LEU A 9 9.07 -6.92 -5.97
C LEU A 9 9.10 -8.44 -5.82
N THR A 10 8.16 -9.16 -6.45
CA THR A 10 8.19 -10.63 -6.47
C THR A 10 9.47 -11.15 -7.11
N ARG A 11 9.96 -10.51 -8.19
CA ARG A 11 11.25 -10.87 -8.81
C ARG A 11 12.47 -10.61 -7.93
N GLN A 12 12.38 -9.67 -6.99
CA GLN A 12 13.41 -9.45 -5.97
C GLN A 12 13.30 -10.41 -4.78
N GLY A 13 12.28 -11.29 -4.77
CA GLY A 13 12.10 -12.32 -3.74
C GLY A 13 11.17 -11.92 -2.58
N TYR A 14 10.45 -10.80 -2.70
CA TYR A 14 9.44 -10.41 -1.71
C TYR A 14 8.14 -11.20 -1.89
N ASP A 15 7.45 -11.51 -0.80
CA ASP A 15 6.07 -12.00 -0.85
C ASP A 15 5.12 -10.80 -0.95
N VAL A 16 4.36 -10.72 -2.05
CA VAL A 16 3.53 -9.56 -2.36
C VAL A 16 2.05 -9.91 -2.24
N ARG A 17 1.27 -9.03 -1.62
CA ARG A 17 -0.19 -9.04 -1.67
C ARG A 17 -0.67 -7.74 -2.32
N LEU A 18 -1.67 -7.86 -3.17
CA LEU A 18 -2.27 -6.72 -3.85
C LEU A 18 -3.56 -6.31 -3.16
N ALA A 19 -3.75 -5.00 -3.03
CA ALA A 19 -5.03 -4.38 -2.71
C ALA A 19 -5.48 -3.49 -3.87
N SER A 20 -6.78 -3.50 -4.17
CA SER A 20 -7.42 -2.65 -5.17
C SER A 20 -7.94 -1.33 -4.60
N SER A 21 -7.97 -1.19 -3.27
CA SER A 21 -8.40 0.01 -2.55
C SER A 21 -7.73 0.09 -1.17
N GLY A 22 -7.77 1.26 -0.54
CA GLY A 22 -7.30 1.43 0.85
C GLY A 22 -8.05 0.53 1.84
N ALA A 23 -9.37 0.34 1.66
CA ALA A 23 -10.17 -0.53 2.51
C ALA A 23 -9.72 -2.00 2.45
N GLU A 24 -9.49 -2.52 1.24
CA GLU A 24 -8.94 -3.87 1.07
C GLU A 24 -7.53 -4.00 1.67
N GLY A 25 -6.71 -2.96 1.52
CA GLY A 25 -5.37 -2.91 2.13
C GLY A 25 -5.42 -2.96 3.66
N LEU A 26 -6.37 -2.27 4.28
CA LEU A 26 -6.57 -2.31 5.73
C LEU A 26 -7.07 -3.68 6.21
N GLU A 27 -7.98 -4.32 5.49
CA GLU A 27 -8.42 -5.68 5.82
C GLU A 27 -7.26 -6.68 5.75
N LEU A 28 -6.40 -6.57 4.73
CA LEU A 28 -5.18 -7.39 4.62
C LEU A 28 -4.23 -7.14 5.79
N ALA A 29 -3.96 -5.88 6.13
CA ALA A 29 -3.06 -5.53 7.23
C ALA A 29 -3.57 -6.00 8.61
N ARG A 30 -4.89 -6.10 8.79
CA ARG A 30 -5.47 -6.70 10.01
C ARG A 30 -5.36 -8.22 10.03
N ALA A 31 -5.37 -8.86 8.86
CA ALA A 31 -5.38 -10.32 8.75
C ALA A 31 -3.98 -10.95 8.75
N LEU A 32 -2.98 -10.24 8.25
CA LEU A 32 -1.62 -10.73 8.06
C LEU A 32 -0.59 -9.64 8.41
N PRO A 33 0.56 -10.01 9.00
CA PRO A 33 1.65 -9.07 9.21
C PRO A 33 2.33 -8.72 7.89
N PHE A 34 2.80 -7.47 7.77
CA PHE A 34 3.57 -6.97 6.63
C PHE A 34 4.81 -6.24 7.12
N ASP A 35 5.94 -6.39 6.42
CA ASP A 35 7.15 -5.60 6.71
C ASP A 35 7.08 -4.20 6.10
N ALA A 36 6.35 -4.05 5.00
CA ALA A 36 6.17 -2.79 4.31
C ALA A 36 4.84 -2.71 3.55
N ALA A 37 4.28 -1.51 3.48
CA ALA A 37 3.12 -1.19 2.66
C ALA A 37 3.47 -0.10 1.63
N VAL A 38 3.06 -0.31 0.37
CA VAL A 38 3.19 0.70 -0.69
C VAL A 38 1.79 1.23 -1.00
N VAL A 39 1.56 2.51 -0.71
CA VAL A 39 0.23 3.14 -0.80
C VAL A 39 0.27 4.27 -1.82
N ASP A 40 -0.64 4.26 -2.78
CA ASP A 40 -0.82 5.35 -3.75
C ASP A 40 -1.75 6.43 -3.15
N ILE A 41 -1.32 7.70 -3.16
CA ILE A 41 -2.18 8.82 -2.72
C ILE A 41 -3.34 9.03 -3.70
N MET A 42 -3.11 8.78 -4.99
CA MET A 42 -4.04 9.14 -6.08
C MET A 42 -4.96 7.98 -6.46
N MET A 43 -5.58 7.34 -5.45
CA MET A 43 -6.64 6.34 -5.70
C MET A 43 -8.01 7.03 -5.78
N PRO A 44 -8.86 6.69 -6.78
CA PRO A 44 -10.26 7.09 -6.76
C PRO A 44 -10.97 6.45 -5.56
N GLY A 45 -11.57 7.25 -4.68
CA GLY A 45 -12.51 6.80 -3.65
C GLY A 45 -12.02 6.84 -2.20
N MET A 46 -10.73 6.58 -1.93
CA MET A 46 -10.20 6.65 -0.56
C MET A 46 -8.88 7.42 -0.52
N ASP A 47 -8.76 8.31 0.46
CA ASP A 47 -7.56 9.12 0.66
C ASP A 47 -6.39 8.22 1.12
N GLY A 48 -5.29 8.21 0.36
CA GLY A 48 -4.08 7.47 0.71
C GLY A 48 -3.48 7.91 2.05
N ILE A 49 -3.73 9.15 2.48
CA ILE A 49 -3.32 9.65 3.80
C ILE A 49 -4.15 9.03 4.91
N ALA A 50 -5.48 8.93 4.75
CA ALA A 50 -6.32 8.24 5.73
C ALA A 50 -5.95 6.75 5.83
N THR A 51 -5.58 6.13 4.71
CA THR A 51 -5.08 4.74 4.70
C THR A 51 -3.79 4.60 5.51
N LEU A 52 -2.84 5.53 5.33
CA LEU A 52 -1.60 5.58 6.11
C LEU A 52 -1.86 5.68 7.62
N ASP A 53 -2.75 6.59 8.03
CA ASP A 53 -3.07 6.79 9.45
C ASP A 53 -3.66 5.53 10.09
N GLU A 54 -4.53 4.82 9.38
CA GLU A 54 -5.11 3.56 9.84
C GLU A 54 -4.09 2.42 9.87
N LEU A 55 -3.21 2.32 8.87
CA LEU A 55 -2.14 1.32 8.85
C LEU A 55 -1.21 1.47 10.06
N ARG A 56 -0.83 2.71 10.42
CA ARG A 56 -0.03 3.00 11.61
C ARG A 56 -0.72 2.67 12.94
N ARG A 57 -2.06 2.68 12.96
CA ARG A 57 -2.84 2.26 14.14
C ARG A 57 -2.92 0.74 14.26
N ILE A 58 -2.85 0.02 13.14
CA ILE A 58 -2.81 -1.44 13.12
C ILE A 58 -1.44 -1.93 13.55
N ASP A 59 -0.39 -1.33 13.01
CA ASP A 59 1.00 -1.65 13.28
C ASP A 59 1.85 -0.39 13.21
N GLU A 60 2.43 0.00 14.36
CA GLU A 60 3.25 1.22 14.47
C GLU A 60 4.64 1.06 13.83
N ASP A 61 5.11 -0.18 13.67
CA ASP A 61 6.43 -0.49 13.10
C ASP A 61 6.37 -0.72 11.57
N LEU A 62 5.16 -0.79 11.00
CA LEU A 62 4.97 -1.01 9.56
C LEU A 62 5.58 0.14 8.73
N ALA A 63 6.54 -0.21 7.88
CA ALA A 63 7.16 0.75 6.96
C ALA A 63 6.21 1.10 5.81
N VAL A 64 5.71 2.34 5.76
CA VAL A 64 4.80 2.78 4.69
C VAL A 64 5.52 3.69 3.68
N ILE A 65 5.54 3.27 2.42
CA ILE A 65 6.04 4.02 1.27
C ILE A 65 4.85 4.62 0.55
N ILE A 66 4.83 5.95 0.46
CA ILE A 66 3.78 6.68 -0.24
C ILE A 66 4.20 6.96 -1.68
N LEU A 67 3.36 6.57 -2.62
CA LEU A 67 3.51 6.91 -4.04
C LEU A 67 2.69 8.15 -4.36
N THR A 68 3.37 9.20 -4.80
CA THR A 68 2.74 10.42 -5.30
C THR A 68 2.96 10.50 -6.80
N ALA A 69 1.91 10.31 -7.59
CA ALA A 69 1.95 10.59 -9.03
C ALA A 69 1.33 11.96 -9.30
N TYR A 70 2.15 13.02 -9.35
CA TYR A 70 1.75 14.29 -9.94
C TYR A 70 2.14 14.25 -11.42
N ALA A 71 1.22 13.88 -12.30
CA ALA A 71 1.38 14.21 -13.70
C ALA A 71 0.97 15.67 -13.88
N SER A 72 1.90 16.61 -13.61
CA SER A 72 1.81 17.90 -14.29
C SER A 72 2.06 17.64 -15.76
N VAL A 73 1.01 17.73 -16.56
CA VAL A 73 1.13 18.06 -17.98
C VAL A 73 0.53 19.44 -18.16
#